data_AF-A0A914TDD1-F1
#
_entry.id   AF-A0A914TDD1-F1
#
_cell.length_a   1.000
_cell.length_b   1.000
_cell.length_c   1.000
_cell.angle_alpha   90.00
_cell.angle_beta   90.00
_cell.angle_gamma   90.00
#
_symmetry.space_group_name_H-M   'P 1'
#
loop_
_entity.id
_entity.type
_entity.pdbx_description
1 polymer ?
#
loop_
_entity_poly.entity_id
_entity_poly.type
_entity_poly.pdbx_seq_one_letter_code
_entity_poly.pdbx_strand_id
1 'polypeptide(L)'
;MHAQMTKTMILQAIVPLIFILLPINIVLTAVFLLLDIPGFGIICNAFVCWLPVVNPFVTIISVKSYRSTVWNHFKKFTVVPS
;
A
#
# COMPACT_ATOMS: atom_id res chain seq x y z
N MET A 1 13.54 11.28 -16.18
CA MET A 1 12.10 11.07 -15.84
C MET A 1 11.71 9.60 -15.89
N HIS A 2 11.96 8.88 -16.98
CA HIS A 2 11.52 7.48 -17.16
C HIS A 2 11.96 6.53 -16.02
N ALA A 3 13.25 6.51 -15.65
CA ALA A 3 13.74 5.61 -14.61
C ALA A 3 13.08 5.79 -13.23
N GLN A 4 12.59 6.99 -12.90
CA GLN A 4 11.92 7.25 -11.64
C GLN A 4 10.48 6.74 -11.64
N MET A 5 9.77 6.92 -12.76
CA MET A 5 8.42 6.36 -12.93
C MET A 5 8.48 4.83 -12.93
N THR A 6 9.42 4.25 -13.67
CA THR A 6 9.62 2.79 -13.69
C THR A 6 9.90 2.23 -12.30
N LYS A 7 10.80 2.83 -11.52
CA LYS A 7 11.06 2.41 -10.13
C LYS A 7 9.81 2.52 -9.25
N THR A 8 9.02 3.57 -9.42
CA THR A 8 7.78 3.77 -8.65
C THR A 8 6.72 2.73 -9.02
N MET A 9 6.54 2.43 -10.31
CA MET A 9 5.61 1.40 -10.77
C MET A 9 6.01 0.01 -10.29
N ILE A 10 7.32 -0.31 -10.30
CA ILE A 10 7.83 -1.56 -9.72
C ILE A 10 7.49 -1.63 -8.23
N LEU A 11 7.74 -0.56 -7.48
CA LEU A 11 7.46 -0.54 -6.04
C LEU A 11 5.96 -0.65 -5.76
N GLN A 12 5.11 0.05 -6.52
CA GLN A 12 3.66 -0.05 -6.43
C GLN A 12 3.14 -1.43 -6.82
N ALA A 13 3.79 -2.14 -7.75
CA ALA A 13 3.42 -3.50 -8.12
C ALA A 13 3.78 -4.53 -7.04
N ILE A 14 4.81 -4.28 -6.23
CA ILE A 14 5.20 -5.14 -5.10
C ILE A 14 4.16 -5.09 -3.97
N VAL A 15 3.50 -3.94 -3.75
CA VAL A 15 2.51 -3.75 -2.69
C VAL A 15 1.36 -4.77 -2.77
N PRO A 16 0.60 -4.90 -3.87
CA PRO A 16 -0.48 -5.89 -3.97
C PRO A 16 0.03 -7.34 -3.94
N LEU A 17 1.28 -7.61 -4.37
CA LEU A 17 1.88 -8.94 -4.23
C LEU A 17 2.00 -9.35 -2.75
N ILE A 18 2.36 -8.41 -1.87
CA ILE A 18 2.50 -8.71 -0.44
C ILE A 18 1.12 -8.66 0.26
N PHE A 19 0.32 -7.64 -0.03
CA PHE A 19 -0.91 -7.36 0.72
C PHE A 19 -2.15 -8.13 0.23
N ILE A 20 -2.15 -8.67 -0.98
CA ILE A 20 -3.25 -9.48 -1.53
C ILE A 20 -2.79 -10.89 -1.87
N LEU A 21 -1.73 -11.01 -2.69
CA LEU A 21 -1.40 -12.32 -3.29
C LEU A 21 -1.04 -13.34 -2.21
N LEU A 22 -0.18 -12.98 -1.25
CA LEU A 22 0.16 -13.87 -0.14
C LEU A 22 -1.05 -14.24 0.74
N PRO A 23 -1.82 -13.29 1.31
CA PRO A 23 -2.95 -13.63 2.18
C PRO A 23 -4.04 -14.44 1.44
N ILE A 24 -4.35 -14.11 0.18
CA ILE A 24 -5.32 -14.89 -0.61
C ILE A 24 -4.83 -16.32 -0.82
N ASN A 25 -3.57 -16.53 -1.18
CA ASN A 25 -3.07 -17.89 -1.42
C ASN A 25 -3.09 -18.74 -0.14
N ILE A 26 -2.80 -18.14 1.03
CA ILE A 26 -2.86 -18.87 2.30
C ILE A 26 -4.30 -19.25 2.63
N VAL A 27 -5.25 -18.32 2.50
CA VAL A 27 -6.68 -18.59 2.71
C VAL A 27 -7.18 -19.65 1.74
N LEU A 28 -6.83 -19.55 0.46
CA LEU A 28 -7.20 -20.51 -0.57
C LEU A 28 -6.65 -21.91 -0.27
N THR A 29 -5.37 -21.99 0.13
CA THR A 29 -4.74 -23.26 0.51
C THR A 29 -5.43 -23.89 1.73
N ALA A 30 -5.80 -23.08 2.71
CA ALA A 30 -6.52 -23.57 3.88
C ALA A 30 -7.91 -24.12 3.53
N VAL A 31 -8.63 -23.45 2.62
CA VAL A 31 -9.91 -23.94 2.09
C VAL A 31 -9.73 -25.29 1.38
N PHE A 32 -8.70 -25.42 0.54
CA PHE A 32 -8.40 -26.69 -0.15
C PHE A 32 -8.04 -27.84 0.81
N LEU A 33 -7.41 -27.53 1.94
CA LEU A 33 -7.06 -28.51 2.97
C LEU A 33 -8.18 -28.74 4.00
N LEU A 34 -9.34 -28.11 3.83
CA LEU A 34 -10.46 -28.14 4.78
C LEU A 34 -10.06 -27.68 6.21
N LEU A 35 -9.10 -26.75 6.30
CA LEU A 35 -8.67 -26.16 7.57
C LEU A 35 -9.56 -24.98 7.93
N ASP A 36 -10.15 -25.02 9.12
CA ASP A 36 -10.92 -23.89 9.66
C ASP A 36 -9.97 -22.88 10.34
N ILE A 37 -9.78 -21.72 9.71
CA ILE A 37 -8.86 -20.67 10.16
C ILE A 37 -9.51 -19.28 10.26
N PRO A 38 -10.60 -19.14 11.05
CA PRO A 38 -11.42 -17.93 11.06
C PRO A 38 -10.63 -16.68 11.51
N GLY A 39 -9.74 -16.83 12.51
CA GLY A 39 -8.88 -15.73 12.98
C GLY A 39 -7.88 -15.26 11.92
N PHE A 40 -7.36 -16.18 11.09
CA PHE A 40 -6.41 -15.83 10.04
C PHE A 40 -7.10 -15.11 8.87
N GLY A 41 -8.36 -15.47 8.56
CA GLY A 41 -9.18 -14.74 7.58
C GLY A 41 -9.38 -13.27 7.95
N ILE A 42 -9.60 -12.97 9.23
CA ILE A 42 -9.72 -11.59 9.72
C ILE A 42 -8.40 -10.82 9.54
N ILE A 43 -7.27 -11.42 9.86
CA ILE A 43 -5.94 -10.83 9.67
C ILE A 43 -5.70 -10.53 8.18
N CYS A 44 -5.97 -11.49 7.30
CA CYS A 44 -5.84 -11.31 5.86
C CYS A 44 -6.73 -10.17 5.34
N ASN A 45 -7.97 -10.10 5.81
CA ASN A 45 -8.89 -9.04 5.43
C ASN A 45 -8.39 -7.66 5.88
N ALA A 46 -7.78 -7.57 7.07
CA ALA A 46 -7.17 -6.33 7.55
C ALA A 46 -6.03 -5.84 6.64
N PHE A 47 -5.17 -6.75 6.15
CA PHE A 47 -4.13 -6.42 5.16
C PHE A 47 -4.73 -5.89 3.85
N VAL A 48 -5.77 -6.54 3.34
CA VAL A 48 -6.48 -6.08 2.12
C VAL A 48 -7.13 -4.71 2.34
N CYS A 49 -7.75 -4.46 3.49
CA CYS A 49 -8.35 -3.17 3.81
C CYS A 49 -7.33 -2.03 3.93
N TRP A 50 -6.06 -2.34 4.20
CA TRP A 50 -4.99 -1.33 4.33
C TRP A 50 -4.37 -0.90 2.99
N LEU A 51 -4.59 -1.64 1.91
CA LEU A 51 -4.06 -1.31 0.58
C LEU A 51 -4.36 0.10 0.09
N PRO A 52 -5.59 0.62 0.21
CA PRO A 52 -5.92 1.99 -0.20
C PRO A 52 -5.10 3.04 0.55
N VAL A 53 -4.61 2.72 1.75
CA VAL A 53 -3.73 3.59 2.55
C VAL A 53 -2.29 3.43 2.11
N VAL A 54 -1.81 2.19 1.96
CA VAL A 54 -0.40 1.93 1.63
C VAL A 54 -0.03 2.45 0.23
N ASN A 55 -0.91 2.34 -0.75
CA ASN A 55 -0.67 2.83 -2.12
C ASN A 55 -0.29 4.32 -2.21
N PRO A 56 -1.06 5.27 -1.65
CA PRO A 56 -0.70 6.68 -1.65
C PRO A 56 0.56 6.96 -0.82
N PHE A 57 0.79 6.27 0.30
CA PHE A 57 2.05 6.41 1.06
C PHE A 57 3.28 6.03 0.23
N VAL A 58 3.24 4.89 -0.44
CA VAL A 58 4.32 4.42 -1.33
C VAL A 58 4.55 5.42 -2.47
N THR A 59 3.48 6.00 -2.99
CA THR A 59 3.53 7.04 -4.04
C THR A 59 4.16 8.33 -3.54
N ILE A 60 3.77 8.82 -2.36
CA ILE A 60 4.33 10.03 -1.74
C ILE A 60 5.83 9.87 -1.48
N ILE A 61 6.27 8.68 -1.03
CA ILE A 61 7.67 8.40 -0.73
C ILE A 61 8.51 8.28 -2.00
N SER A 62 7.98 7.64 -3.04
CA SER A 62 8.75 7.26 -4.24
C SER A 62 8.77 8.35 -5.32
N VAL A 63 7.69 9.11 -5.45
CA VAL A 63 7.57 10.15 -6.47
C VAL A 63 8.03 11.49 -5.88
N LYS A 64 9.29 11.87 -6.16
CA LYS A 64 9.87 13.16 -5.73
C LYS A 64 8.98 14.38 -6.03
N SER A 65 8.31 14.41 -7.18
CA SER A 65 7.39 15.50 -7.55
C SER A 65 6.17 15.55 -6.63
N TYR A 66 5.63 14.38 -6.28
CA TYR A 66 4.49 14.24 -5.38
C TYR A 66 4.89 14.63 -3.96
N ARG A 67 6.06 14.18 -3.48
CA ARG A 67 6.62 14.58 -2.17
C ARG A 67 6.79 16.09 -2.04
N SER A 68 7.34 16.74 -3.07
CA SER A 68 7.53 18.19 -3.11
C SER A 68 6.20 18.93 -3.05
N THR A 69 5.21 18.47 -3.82
CA THR A 69 3.86 19.05 -3.84
C THR A 69 3.18 18.94 -2.49
N VAL A 70 3.21 17.74 -1.89
CA VAL A 70 2.65 17.48 -0.55
C VAL A 70 3.35 18.35 0.51
N TRP A 71 4.68 18.38 0.52
CA TRP A 71 5.45 19.19 1.47
C TRP A 71 5.17 20.69 1.34
N ASN A 72 5.05 21.21 0.11
CA ASN A 72 4.70 22.61 -0.13
C ASN A 72 3.26 22.93 0.28
N HIS A 73 2.34 21.97 0.12
CA HIS A 73 0.96 22.10 0.58
C HIS A 73 0.92 22.14 2.13
N PHE A 74 1.57 21.20 2.80
CA PHE A 74 1.68 21.19 4.27
C PHE A 74 2.38 22.43 4.82
N LYS A 75 3.42 22.94 4.15
CA LYS A 75 4.06 24.22 4.50
C LYS A 75 3.12 25.41 4.37
N LYS A 76 2.23 25.43 3.38
CA LYS A 76 1.20 26.50 3.27
C LYS A 76 0.20 26.43 4.41
N PHE A 77 -0.16 25.22 4.88
CA PHE A 77 -1.03 25.07 6.06
C PHE A 77 -0.36 25.47 7.37
N THR A 78 0.95 25.29 7.51
CA THR A 78 1.68 25.68 8.73
C THR A 78 2.11 27.14 8.77
N VAL A 79 2.11 27.86 7.64
CA VAL A 79 2.41 29.31 7.56
C VAL A 79 1.15 30.19 7.73
N VAL A 80 -0.03 29.59 7.95
CA VAL A 80 -1.22 30.31 8.45
C VAL A 80 -1.53 29.93 9.90
N PRO A 81 -0.76 30.42 10.89
CA PRO A 81 -1.27 30.72 12.21
C PRO A 81 -1.41 32.24 12.37
N SER A 82 -2.66 32.66 12.62
CA SER A 82 -3.12 33.99 13.09
C SER A 82 -2.75 35.23 12.27
#